data_AF-C2KLQ2-F1
#
_entry.id   AF-C2KLQ2-F1
#
_cell.length_a   1.000
_cell.length_b   1.000
_cell.length_c   1.000
_cell.angle_alpha   90.00
_cell.angle_beta   90.00
_cell.angle_gamma   90.00
#
_symmetry.space_group_name_H-M   'P 1'
#
loop_
_entity.id
_entity.type
_entity.pdbx_description
1 polymer ?
#
loop_
_entity_poly.entity_id
_entity_poly.type
_entity_poly.pdbx_seq_one_letter_code
_entity_poly.pdbx_strand_id
1 'polypeptide(L)'
;YFMIAFGATVEWLVLAGALNGFGFALLIPLMNAVVLKNISSAQRGRATAIFSSGTDVAYGLGAFMWGVVANFIGFFGMYCLTATMVIATLLLVIAHNRLLNE
;
A
#
# COMPACT_ATOMS: atom_id res chain seq x y z
N TYR A 1 -1.42 -1.17 -10.31
CA TYR A 1 -2.81 -0.70 -10.43
C TYR A 1 -3.20 -0.32 -11.86
N PHE A 2 -2.42 0.47 -12.60
CA PHE A 2 -2.71 0.71 -14.04
C PHE A 2 -2.84 -0.57 -14.86
N MET A 3 -1.96 -1.55 -14.67
CA MET A 3 -2.10 -2.84 -15.35
C MET A 3 -3.42 -3.55 -15.03
N ILE A 4 -3.95 -3.40 -13.81
CA ILE A 4 -5.24 -3.99 -13.43
C ILE A 4 -6.39 -3.22 -14.11
N ALA A 5 -6.31 -1.88 -14.16
CA ALA A 5 -7.33 -1.05 -14.79
C ALA A 5 -7.55 -1.38 -16.28
N PHE A 6 -6.48 -1.66 -17.02
CA PHE A 6 -6.54 -1.94 -18.46
C PHE A 6 -6.52 -3.44 -18.80
N GLY A 7 -6.51 -4.33 -17.80
CA GLY A 7 -6.40 -5.76 -18.02
C GLY A 7 -7.68 -6.37 -18.59
N ALA A 8 -7.61 -6.86 -19.83
CA ALA A 8 -8.74 -7.53 -20.48
C ALA A 8 -8.68 -9.07 -20.40
N THR A 9 -7.52 -9.65 -20.10
CA THR A 9 -7.30 -11.11 -20.07
C THR A 9 -6.83 -11.61 -18.71
N VAL A 10 -7.12 -12.88 -18.40
CA VAL A 10 -6.78 -13.51 -17.12
C VAL A 10 -5.26 -13.53 -16.89
N GLU A 11 -4.48 -13.85 -17.92
CA GLU A 11 -3.01 -13.87 -17.86
C GLU A 11 -2.44 -12.51 -17.45
N TRP A 12 -3.03 -11.43 -17.98
CA TRP A 12 -2.62 -10.06 -17.63
C TRP A 12 -2.94 -9.72 -16.18
N LEU A 13 -4.11 -10.15 -15.68
CA LEU A 13 -4.48 -9.97 -14.28
C LEU A 13 -3.58 -10.78 -13.34
N VAL A 14 -3.17 -11.99 -13.72
CA VAL A 14 -2.23 -12.81 -12.95
C VAL A 14 -0.87 -12.10 -12.85
N LEU A 15 -0.35 -11.58 -13.96
CA LEU A 15 0.91 -10.83 -13.96
C LEU A 15 0.80 -9.55 -13.11
N ALA A 16 -0.29 -8.79 -13.27
CA ALA A 16 -0.53 -7.58 -12.49
C ALA A 16 -0.66 -7.89 -10.98
N GLY A 17 -1.32 -9.00 -10.62
CA GLY A 17 -1.44 -9.49 -9.26
C GLY A 17 -0.10 -9.93 -8.68
N ALA A 18 0.72 -10.64 -9.46
CA ALA A 18 2.06 -11.06 -9.04
C ALA A 18 2.96 -9.86 -8.74
N LEU A 19 2.96 -8.84 -9.61
CA LEU A 19 3.72 -7.60 -9.39
C LEU A 19 3.24 -6.83 -8.15
N ASN A 20 1.92 -6.76 -7.94
CA ASN A 20 1.36 -6.10 -6.76
C ASN A 20 1.70 -6.86 -5.47
N GLY A 21 1.56 -8.19 -5.49
CA GLY A 21 1.93 -9.07 -4.37
C GLY A 21 3.42 -8.98 -4.04
N PHE A 22 4.29 -8.91 -5.04
CA PHE A 22 5.72 -8.71 -4.84
C PHE A 22 6.04 -7.36 -4.17
N GLY A 23 5.46 -6.27 -4.68
CA GLY A 23 5.61 -4.94 -4.07
C GLY A 23 5.10 -4.92 -2.62
N PHE A 24 3.95 -5.56 -2.39
CA PHE A 24 3.35 -5.65 -1.08
C PHE A 24 4.20 -6.47 -0.08
N ALA A 25 4.75 -7.58 -0.53
CA ALA A 25 5.63 -8.45 0.27
C ALA A 25 6.93 -7.75 0.69
N LEU A 26 7.44 -6.80 -0.10
CA LEU A 26 8.59 -5.98 0.27
C LEU A 26 8.21 -4.83 1.21
N LEU A 27 7.05 -4.21 0.97
CA LEU A 27 6.67 -2.96 1.64
C LEU A 27 6.25 -3.17 3.10
N ILE A 28 5.50 -4.23 3.42
CA ILE A 28 5.06 -4.50 4.79
C ILE A 28 6.21 -4.74 5.78
N PRO A 29 7.17 -5.65 5.53
CA PRO A 29 8.28 -5.84 6.46
C PRO A 29 9.18 -4.61 6.55
N LEU A 30 9.34 -3.85 5.45
CA LEU A 30 10.05 -2.58 5.46
C LEU A 30 9.38 -1.56 6.39
N MET A 31 8.06 -1.36 6.26
CA MET A 31 7.29 -0.46 7.12
C MET A 31 7.38 -0.89 8.59
N ASN A 32 7.26 -2.19 8.87
CA ASN A 32 7.39 -2.71 10.22
C ASN A 32 8.80 -2.44 10.79
N ALA A 33 9.86 -2.63 9.99
CA ALA A 33 11.23 -2.32 10.39
C ALA A 33 11.44 -0.82 10.70
N VAL A 34 10.85 0.07 9.89
CA VAL A 34 10.91 1.52 10.12
C VAL A 34 10.22 1.90 11.44
N VAL A 35 9.04 1.35 11.72
CA VAL A 35 8.32 1.56 13.00
C VAL A 35 9.16 1.10 14.18
N LEU A 36 9.87 -0.01 14.05
CA LEU A 36 10.66 -0.60 15.13
C LEU A 36 12.05 0.04 15.30
N LYS A 37 12.50 0.91 14.39
CA LYS A 37 13.87 1.49 14.38
C LYS A 37 14.28 2.13 15.71
N ASN A 38 13.36 2.85 16.36
CA ASN A 38 13.61 3.58 17.60
C ASN A 38 12.95 2.94 18.85
N ILE A 39 12.41 1.72 18.71
CA ILE A 39 11.69 1.04 19.81
C ILE A 39 12.65 0.12 20.57
N SER A 40 12.64 0.24 21.91
CA SER A 40 13.42 -0.62 22.79
C SER A 40 13.04 -2.11 22.62
N SER A 41 14.00 -3.02 22.76
CA SER A 41 13.80 -4.47 22.56
C SER A 41 12.64 -5.04 23.36
N ALA A 42 12.45 -4.58 24.61
CA ALA A 42 11.35 -4.97 25.49
C ALA A 42 9.96 -4.52 25.00
N GLN A 43 9.89 -3.44 24.21
CA GLN A 43 8.63 -2.87 23.71
C GLN A 43 8.31 -3.25 22.26
N ARG A 44 9.23 -3.93 21.54
CA ARG A 44 9.03 -4.32 20.13
C ARG A 44 7.78 -5.17 19.92
N GLY A 45 7.46 -6.05 20.86
CA GLY A 45 6.23 -6.85 20.82
C GLY A 45 4.96 -5.98 20.86
N ARG A 46 4.95 -4.94 21.71
CA ARG A 46 3.84 -3.97 21.79
C ARG A 46 3.73 -3.12 20.53
N ALA A 47 4.86 -2.63 20.01
CA ALA A 47 4.88 -1.83 18.78
C ALA A 47 4.42 -2.63 17.56
N THR A 48 4.84 -3.90 17.44
CA THR A 48 4.39 -4.79 16.37
C THR A 48 2.89 -5.07 16.49
N ALA A 49 2.37 -5.30 17.71
CA ALA A 49 0.94 -5.49 17.91
C ALA A 49 0.12 -4.25 17.47
N ILE A 50 0.57 -3.04 17.81
CA ILE A 50 -0.05 -1.79 17.36
C ILE A 50 0.00 -1.66 15.83
N PHE A 51 1.14 -1.98 15.22
CA PHE A 51 1.29 -1.96 13.76
C PHE A 51 0.32 -2.93 13.08
N SER A 52 0.24 -4.18 13.54
CA SER A 52 -0.69 -5.18 12.99
C SER A 52 -2.15 -4.77 13.17
N SER A 53 -2.55 -4.34 14.38
CA SER A 53 -3.93 -3.88 14.61
C SER A 53 -4.28 -2.65 13.75
N GLY A 54 -3.35 -1.71 13.59
CA GLY A 54 -3.55 -0.56 12.70
C GLY A 54 -3.68 -0.98 11.23
N THR A 55 -2.92 -2.00 10.82
CA THR A 55 -2.99 -2.57 9.48
C THR A 55 -4.34 -3.24 9.22
N ASP A 56 -4.87 -4.00 10.17
CA ASP A 56 -6.20 -4.63 10.07
C ASP A 56 -7.30 -3.58 9.91
N VAL A 57 -7.23 -2.49 10.69
CA VAL A 57 -8.17 -1.36 10.57
C VAL A 57 -8.03 -0.68 9.20
N ALA A 58 -6.80 -0.46 8.73
CA ALA A 58 -6.56 0.12 7.42
C ALA A 58 -7.12 -0.75 6.29
N TYR A 59 -7.03 -2.07 6.40
CA TYR A 59 -7.65 -2.99 5.43
C TYR A 59 -9.16 -2.95 5.46
N GLY A 60 -9.76 -3.05 6.64
CA GLY A 60 -11.22 -3.02 6.79
C GLY A 60 -11.81 -1.71 6.28
N LEU A 61 -11.25 -0.58 6.73
CA LEU A 61 -11.70 0.73 6.31
C LEU A 61 -11.39 0.99 4.83
N GLY A 62 -10.21 0.59 4.37
CA GLY A 62 -9.78 0.77 2.98
C GLY A 62 -10.69 0.01 2.00
N ALA A 63 -11.03 -1.24 2.30
CA ALA A 63 -11.96 -2.02 1.48
C ALA A 63 -13.34 -1.37 1.39
N PHE A 64 -13.86 -0.88 2.52
CA PHE A 64 -15.14 -0.17 2.55
C PHE A 64 -15.08 1.15 1.75
N MET A 65 -14.08 2.00 2.02
CA MET A 65 -13.91 3.30 1.35
C MET A 65 -13.78 3.12 -0.16
N TRP A 66 -12.95 2.19 -0.61
CA TRP A 66 -12.76 1.93 -2.03
C TRP A 66 -13.98 1.27 -2.68
N GLY A 67 -14.74 0.45 -1.96
CA GLY A 67 -16.01 -0.09 -2.43
C GLY A 67 -17.04 1.00 -2.70
N VAL A 68 -17.13 2.01 -1.83
CA VAL A 68 -17.98 3.19 -2.06
C VAL A 68 -17.51 3.97 -3.28
N VAL A 69 -16.20 4.24 -3.40
CA VAL A 69 -15.65 4.93 -4.58
C VAL A 69 -15.93 4.15 -5.86
N ALA A 70 -15.74 2.83 -5.87
CA ALA A 70 -16.05 1.97 -7.01
C ALA A 70 -17.52 2.03 -7.42
N ASN A 71 -18.43 2.23 -6.47
CA ASN A 71 -19.86 2.38 -6.77
C ASN A 71 -20.17 3.66 -7.56
N PHE A 72 -19.44 4.75 -7.30
CA PHE A 72 -19.65 6.04 -7.98
C PHE A 72 -18.94 6.17 -9.33
N ILE A 73 -17.68 5.73 -9.42
CA ILE A 73 -16.82 5.95 -10.61
C ILE A 73 -16.46 4.66 -11.36
N GLY A 74 -16.99 3.53 -10.93
CA GLY A 74 -16.68 2.19 -11.46
C GLY A 74 -15.29 1.69 -11.06
N PHE A 75 -15.04 0.40 -11.32
CA PHE A 75 -13.75 -0.23 -11.04
C PHE A 75 -12.60 0.38 -11.84
N PHE A 76 -12.83 0.76 -13.10
CA PHE A 76 -11.81 1.39 -13.93
C PHE A 76 -11.32 2.72 -13.32
N GLY A 77 -12.25 3.61 -12.97
CA GLY A 77 -11.92 4.89 -12.33
C GLY A 77 -11.25 4.71 -10.98
N MET A 78 -11.73 3.75 -10.17
CA MET A 78 -11.13 3.38 -8.89
C MET A 78 -9.66 2.93 -9.04
N TYR A 79 -9.37 2.04 -10.00
CA TYR A 79 -8.00 1.56 -10.21
C TYR A 79 -7.07 2.63 -10.79
N CYS A 80 -7.57 3.56 -11.59
CA CYS A 80 -6.81 4.73 -12.01
C CYS A 80 -6.50 5.66 -10.83
N LEU A 81 -7.46 5.92 -9.95
CA LEU A 81 -7.26 6.77 -8.77
C LEU A 81 -6.28 6.14 -7.77
N THR A 82 -6.40 4.85 -7.49
CA THR A 82 -5.42 4.14 -6.65
C THR A 82 -4.01 4.19 -7.25
N ALA A 83 -3.89 4.09 -8.58
CA ALA A 83 -2.59 4.19 -9.25
C ALA A 83 -1.94 5.57 -9.08
N THR A 84 -2.70 6.65 -9.22
CA THR A 84 -2.17 8.01 -9.01
C THR A 84 -1.79 8.25 -7.55
N MET A 85 -2.57 7.74 -6.60
CA MET A 85 -2.23 7.81 -5.17
C MET A 85 -0.91 7.10 -4.85
N VAL A 86 -0.69 5.90 -5.40
CA VAL A 86 0.58 5.16 -5.19
C VAL A 86 1.77 5.91 -5.78
N ILE A 87 1.62 6.52 -6.96
CA ILE A 87 2.67 7.36 -7.55
C ILE A 87 2.94 8.57 -6.66
N ALA A 88 1.92 9.25 -6.17
CA ALA A 88 2.07 10.37 -5.25
C ALA A 88 2.80 9.95 -3.97
N THR A 89 2.46 8.80 -3.37
CA THR A 89 3.18 8.25 -2.21
C THR A 89 4.65 7.99 -2.52
N LEU A 90 4.96 7.40 -3.68
CA LEU A 90 6.34 7.15 -4.09
C LEU A 90 7.13 8.46 -4.23
N LEU A 91 6.53 9.48 -4.87
CA LEU A 91 7.14 10.81 -5.01
C LEU A 91 7.39 11.46 -3.65
N LEU A 92 6.44 11.36 -2.71
CA LEU A 92 6.60 11.87 -1.35
C LEU A 92 7.75 11.17 -0.61
N VAL A 93 7.87 9.85 -0.73
CA VAL A 93 8.97 9.09 -0.12
C VAL A 93 10.32 9.50 -0.70
N ILE A 94 10.41 9.65 -2.03
CA ILE A 94 11.63 10.10 -2.70
C ILE A 94 11.98 11.54 -2.26
N ALA A 95 11.00 12.44 -2.21
CA ALA A 95 11.20 13.81 -1.76
C ALA A 95 11.68 13.86 -0.31
N HIS A 96 11.08 13.08 0.58
CA HIS A 96 11.50 13.00 1.98
C HIS A 96 12.92 12.45 2.14
N ASN A 97 13.28 11.42 1.37
CA ASN A 97 14.63 10.86 1.38
C ASN A 97 15.67 11.85 0.84
N ARG A 98 15.31 12.73 -0.10
CA ARG A 98 16.21 13.81 -0.55
C ARG A 98 16.43 14.85 0.54
N LEU A 99 15.37 15.28 1.22
CA LEU A 99 15.42 16.27 2.30
C LEU A 99 16.23 15.83 3.53
N LEU A 100 16.38 14.53 3.76
CA LEU A 100 17.21 13.98 4.85
C LEU A 100 18.68 13.78 4.45
N ASN A 101 19.00 13.82 3.16
CA ASN A 101 20.34 13.62 2.62
C ASN A 101 21.01 14.93 2.15
N GLU A 102 20.32 16.07 2.26
CA GLU A 102 20.87 17.44 2.15
C GLU A 102 21.20 17.98 3.55
#